data_AF-A0A8T4YN14-F1
#
_entry.id   AF-A0A8T4YN14-F1
#
_cell.length_a   1.000
_cell.length_b   1.000
_cell.length_c   1.000
_cell.angle_alpha   90.00
_cell.angle_beta   90.00
_cell.angle_gamma   90.00
#
_symmetry.space_group_name_H-M   'P 1'
#
loop_
_entity.id
_entity.type
_entity.pdbx_description
1 polymer ?
#
loop_
_entity_poly.entity_id
_entity_poly.type
_entity_poly.pdbx_seq_one_letter_code
_entity_poly.pdbx_strand_id
1 'polypeptide(L)'
;QVMSIENLVFPQDISKAKKGEGVYYVCEKCKRRWEEYDRIKAIRAGGWKAVKGKEEGKNLSVGFHITAFTTTDITLAQIATAYLQAQESKTKLIDFYNAFLALPWEETEETEKITINTVMRENYTEIPSHGLILTCAVDVQKDRLEYDIVAWGEGFESWGIEYGVLVGDTIEDEVWERLKDVITKTYKHESGAELPISLALIDSGYLADKVYKFCKSMKRVYPVKGISGAYGKPLLSYGQGKLGGHRIGLYIVNTDLAKDIVHDLLQRGKMHSCR
;
A
#
# COMPACT_ATOMS: atom_id res chain seq x y z
N GLN A 1 3.34 33.47 6.46
CA GLN A 1 3.89 32.81 5.26
C GLN A 1 3.97 31.33 5.57
N VAL A 2 3.90 30.47 4.57
CA VAL A 2 4.18 29.03 4.75
C VAL A 2 5.67 28.84 4.48
N MET A 3 6.38 28.12 5.35
CA MET A 3 7.81 27.88 5.16
C MET A 3 8.04 26.76 4.16
N SER A 4 9.03 26.93 3.28
CA SER A 4 9.27 26.03 2.16
C SER A 4 10.76 25.79 1.92
N ILE A 5 11.12 24.66 1.28
CA ILE A 5 12.51 24.26 1.09
C ILE A 5 13.30 25.22 0.19
N GLU A 6 12.63 25.90 -0.75
CA GLU A 6 13.24 26.83 -1.71
C GLU A 6 13.83 28.07 -1.04
N ASN A 7 13.35 28.39 0.16
CA ASN A 7 13.83 29.52 0.96
C ASN A 7 14.87 29.10 2.02
N LEU A 8 15.20 27.81 2.12
CA LEU A 8 16.25 27.30 2.99
C LEU A 8 17.61 27.45 2.28
N VAL A 9 18.53 28.16 2.90
CA VAL A 9 19.90 28.32 2.43
C VAL A 9 20.81 27.45 3.27
N PHE A 10 21.67 26.66 2.61
CA PHE A 10 22.57 25.71 3.25
C PHE A 10 23.79 25.44 2.36
N PRO A 11 24.95 25.07 2.93
CA PRO A 11 26.10 24.63 2.15
C PRO A 11 25.85 23.26 1.50
N GLN A 12 26.47 23.00 0.35
CA GLN A 12 26.42 21.68 -0.31
C GLN A 12 27.24 20.61 0.43
N ASP A 13 28.15 21.03 1.32
CA ASP A 13 28.93 20.14 2.17
C ASP A 13 28.07 19.66 3.35
N ILE A 14 27.73 18.36 3.34
CA ILE A 14 26.92 17.70 4.39
C ILE A 14 27.54 17.88 5.78
N SER A 15 28.87 17.86 5.89
CA SER A 15 29.55 17.99 7.19
C SER A 15 29.34 19.39 7.79
N LYS A 16 29.30 20.42 6.95
CA LYS A 16 29.00 21.80 7.35
C LYS A 16 27.52 21.99 7.65
N ALA A 17 26.64 21.43 6.81
CA ALA A 17 25.19 21.47 7.04
C ALA A 17 24.80 20.81 8.37
N LYS A 18 25.41 19.66 8.72
CA LYS A 18 25.21 18.97 10.01
C LYS A 18 25.57 19.81 11.22
N LYS A 19 26.60 20.65 11.10
CA LYS A 19 27.02 21.59 12.15
C LYS A 19 26.17 22.87 12.18
N GLY A 20 25.25 23.04 11.24
CA GLY A 20 24.45 24.27 11.08
C GLY A 20 25.25 25.44 10.49
N GLU A 21 26.47 25.21 10.01
CA GLU A 21 27.32 26.27 9.47
C GLU A 21 26.76 26.77 8.14
N GLY A 22 26.38 28.05 8.08
CA GLY A 22 25.82 28.65 6.88
C GLY A 22 24.40 28.18 6.57
N VAL A 23 23.70 27.55 7.52
CA VAL A 23 22.29 27.15 7.37
C VAL A 23 21.38 28.24 7.94
N TYR A 24 20.49 28.78 7.11
CA TYR A 24 19.50 29.77 7.53
C TYR A 24 18.29 29.79 6.59
N TYR A 25 17.17 30.30 7.07
CA TYR A 25 15.96 30.46 6.26
C TYR A 25 15.81 31.91 5.79
N VAL A 26 15.35 32.14 4.57
CA VAL A 26 15.07 33.49 4.06
C VAL A 26 13.57 33.74 4.09
N CYS A 27 13.13 34.73 4.88
CA CYS A 27 11.71 35.06 4.95
C CYS A 27 11.17 35.48 3.59
N GLU A 28 10.13 34.82 3.10
CA GLU A 28 9.53 35.12 1.80
C GLU A 28 9.02 36.57 1.70
N LYS A 29 8.43 37.08 2.80
CA LYS A 29 7.85 38.43 2.86
C LYS A 29 8.88 39.54 3.05
N CYS A 30 9.72 39.43 4.08
CA CYS A 30 10.64 40.52 4.46
C CYS A 30 12.08 40.32 3.99
N LYS A 31 12.38 39.18 3.34
CA LYS A 31 13.70 38.79 2.83
C LYS A 31 14.82 38.75 3.88
N ARG A 32 14.47 38.89 5.16
CA ARG A 32 15.42 38.82 6.26
C ARG A 32 15.87 37.38 6.46
N ARG A 33 17.16 37.22 6.75
CA ARG A 33 17.74 35.97 7.22
C ARG A 33 17.16 35.62 8.59
N TRP A 34 16.65 34.41 8.71
CA TRP A 34 16.16 33.80 9.94
C TRP A 34 17.11 32.70 10.34
N GLU A 35 17.66 32.82 11.53
CA GLU A 35 18.32 31.69 12.18
C GLU A 35 17.28 30.83 12.90
N GLU A 36 17.73 29.72 13.48
CA GLU A 36 16.86 28.77 14.18
C GLU A 36 15.96 29.45 15.21
N TYR A 37 16.53 30.40 15.97
CA TYR A 37 15.81 31.16 16.98
C TYR A 37 14.69 32.03 16.38
N ASP A 38 14.94 32.69 15.25
CA ASP A 38 13.94 33.51 14.56
C ASP A 38 12.82 32.65 13.99
N ARG A 39 13.17 31.48 13.45
CA ARG A 39 12.20 30.48 12.98
C ARG A 39 11.30 30.01 14.11
N ILE A 40 11.86 29.62 15.26
CA ILE A 40 11.08 29.18 16.42
C ILE A 40 10.14 30.28 16.94
N LYS A 41 10.61 31.54 16.97
CA LYS A 41 9.75 32.69 17.27
C LYS A 41 8.59 32.81 16.28
N ALA A 42 8.86 32.68 14.99
CA ALA A 42 7.84 32.75 13.95
C ALA A 42 6.83 31.60 14.03
N ILE A 43 7.27 30.38 14.38
CA ILE A 43 6.38 29.22 14.62
C ILE A 43 5.43 29.51 15.78
N ARG A 44 5.97 29.97 16.93
CA ARG A 44 5.17 30.26 18.14
C ARG A 44 4.19 31.42 17.97
N ALA A 45 4.56 32.41 17.16
CA ALA A 45 3.68 33.52 16.80
C ALA A 45 2.74 33.19 15.63
N GLY A 46 2.94 32.04 14.99
CA GLY A 46 2.18 31.58 13.84
C GLY A 46 0.81 31.03 14.24
N GLY A 47 0.04 30.66 13.22
CA GLY A 47 -1.28 30.05 13.39
C GLY A 47 -1.66 29.24 12.16
N TRP A 48 -2.75 28.50 12.28
CA TRP A 48 -3.31 27.72 11.19
C TRP A 48 -4.16 28.61 10.29
N LYS A 49 -4.15 28.32 9.00
CA LYS A 49 -5.01 28.98 8.00
C LYS A 49 -5.67 27.90 7.15
N ALA A 50 -6.97 27.98 6.94
CA ALA A 50 -7.65 27.07 6.04
C ALA A 50 -7.14 27.23 4.61
N VAL A 51 -6.68 26.13 4.04
CA VAL A 51 -6.27 26.05 2.62
C VAL A 51 -7.46 25.66 1.74
N LYS A 52 -8.44 24.91 2.29
CA LYS A 52 -9.67 24.50 1.62
C LYS A 52 -10.81 24.39 2.65
N GLY A 53 -12.02 24.81 2.27
CA GLY A 53 -13.19 24.82 3.16
C GLY A 53 -13.38 26.15 3.90
N LYS A 54 -14.37 26.19 4.81
CA LYS A 54 -14.65 27.35 5.67
C LYS A 54 -14.05 27.14 7.06
N GLU A 55 -13.49 28.20 7.63
CA GLU A 55 -12.99 28.23 9.02
C GLU A 55 -14.14 28.25 10.05
N GLU A 56 -15.37 28.49 9.59
CA GLU A 56 -16.57 28.62 10.43
C GLU A 56 -17.48 27.39 10.35
N GLY A 57 -17.88 26.88 11.52
CA GLY A 57 -18.82 25.77 11.67
C GLY A 57 -18.21 24.53 12.34
N LYS A 58 -19.07 23.57 12.73
CA LYS A 58 -18.61 22.26 13.21
C LYS A 58 -18.19 21.40 12.03
N ASN A 59 -16.91 21.39 11.70
CA ASN A 59 -16.35 20.43 10.75
C ASN A 59 -16.26 19.04 11.42
N LEU A 60 -16.85 18.02 10.80
CA LEU A 60 -16.82 16.63 11.30
C LEU A 60 -15.41 15.99 11.19
N SER A 61 -14.57 16.51 10.28
CA SER A 61 -13.19 16.08 10.09
C SER A 61 -12.34 17.26 9.61
N VAL A 62 -11.13 17.39 10.15
CA VAL A 62 -10.17 18.46 9.81
C VAL A 62 -8.82 17.82 9.53
N GLY A 63 -8.26 18.09 8.34
CA GLY A 63 -6.92 17.68 7.96
C GLY A 63 -5.91 18.81 8.16
N PHE A 64 -4.69 18.48 8.60
CA PHE A 64 -3.60 19.43 8.76
C PHE A 64 -2.45 19.07 7.82
N HIS A 65 -1.88 20.08 7.17
CA HIS A 65 -0.63 19.93 6.42
C HIS A 65 0.50 20.50 7.29
N ILE A 66 1.35 19.63 7.80
CA ILE A 66 2.40 19.95 8.78
C ILE A 66 3.75 19.55 8.20
N THR A 67 4.66 20.51 8.06
CA THR A 67 6.01 20.26 7.55
C THR A 67 7.04 20.31 8.68
N ALA A 68 8.21 19.72 8.46
CA ALA A 68 9.34 19.77 9.41
C ALA A 68 9.78 21.21 9.72
N PHE A 69 9.50 22.17 8.83
CA PHE A 69 9.76 23.58 9.09
C PHE A 69 8.91 24.15 10.23
N THR A 70 7.76 23.55 10.52
CA THR A 70 6.77 24.05 11.50
C THR A 70 6.91 23.43 12.89
N THR A 71 7.81 22.46 13.08
CA THR A 71 8.10 21.87 14.40
C THR A 71 9.37 22.47 15.04
N THR A 72 9.41 22.46 16.37
CA THR A 72 10.59 22.79 17.17
C THR A 72 11.54 21.61 17.37
N ASP A 73 11.11 20.39 17.06
CA ASP A 73 11.88 19.17 17.32
C ASP A 73 12.92 18.87 16.23
N ILE A 74 12.75 19.47 15.05
CA ILE A 74 13.63 19.32 13.90
C ILE A 74 14.18 20.70 13.54
N THR A 75 15.50 20.86 13.60
CA THR A 75 16.23 22.10 13.27
C THR A 75 16.39 22.30 11.76
N LEU A 76 16.65 23.54 11.33
CA LEU A 76 17.00 23.86 9.94
C LEU A 76 18.22 23.07 9.44
N ALA A 77 19.21 22.85 10.31
CA ALA A 77 20.40 22.04 10.01
C ALA A 77 20.04 20.57 9.71
N GLN A 78 19.11 19.99 10.48
CA GLN A 78 18.61 18.63 10.24
C GLN A 78 17.82 18.55 8.93
N ILE A 79 16.97 19.54 8.62
CA ILE A 79 16.24 19.60 7.35
C ILE A 79 17.21 19.68 6.17
N ALA A 80 18.20 20.58 6.22
CA ALA A 80 19.21 20.73 5.19
C ALA A 80 20.04 19.45 4.99
N THR A 81 20.47 18.83 6.10
CA THR A 81 21.22 17.58 6.06
C THR A 81 20.40 16.45 5.42
N ALA A 82 19.15 16.29 5.84
CA ALA A 82 18.26 15.27 5.30
C ALA A 82 18.01 15.48 3.81
N TYR A 83 17.84 16.74 3.37
CA TYR A 83 17.69 17.06 1.96
C TYR A 83 18.92 16.69 1.13
N LEU A 84 20.13 17.03 1.60
CA LEU A 84 21.37 16.68 0.90
C LEU A 84 21.57 15.16 0.80
N GLN A 85 21.29 14.43 1.88
CA GLN A 85 21.37 12.96 1.88
C GLN A 85 20.32 12.32 0.96
N ALA A 86 19.17 12.98 0.78
CA ALA A 86 18.10 12.51 -0.07
C ALA A 86 18.44 12.62 -1.57
N GLN A 87 19.34 13.52 -1.96
CA GLN A 87 19.81 13.64 -3.35
C GLN A 87 20.58 12.42 -3.85
N GLU A 88 21.03 11.53 -2.96
CA GLU A 88 21.80 10.33 -3.33
C GLU A 88 20.95 9.26 -4.04
N SER A 89 19.62 9.23 -3.83
CA SER A 89 18.74 8.26 -4.50
C SER A 89 17.29 8.72 -4.60
N LYS A 90 16.59 8.30 -5.67
CA LYS A 90 15.17 8.60 -5.90
C LYS A 90 14.30 8.20 -4.69
N THR A 91 14.52 7.02 -4.11
CA THR A 91 13.76 6.54 -2.94
C THR A 91 13.94 7.45 -1.73
N LYS A 92 15.17 7.88 -1.41
CA LYS A 92 15.40 8.77 -0.27
C LYS A 92 14.79 10.16 -0.51
N LEU A 93 14.76 10.62 -1.76
CA LEU A 93 14.10 11.87 -2.15
C LEU A 93 12.59 11.80 -1.94
N ILE A 94 11.95 10.69 -2.32
CA ILE A 94 10.54 10.43 -2.03
C ILE A 94 10.28 10.45 -0.52
N ASP A 95 11.09 9.73 0.26
CA ASP A 95 10.98 9.69 1.71
C ASP A 95 11.12 11.08 2.34
N PHE A 96 12.05 11.90 1.84
CA PHE A 96 12.22 13.28 2.30
C PHE A 96 10.99 14.14 2.01
N TYR A 97 10.45 14.11 0.79
CA TYR A 97 9.27 14.91 0.43
C TYR A 97 8.05 14.53 1.28
N ASN A 98 7.85 13.23 1.50
CA ASN A 98 6.74 12.75 2.32
C ASN A 98 6.95 13.10 3.81
N ALA A 99 8.13 12.83 4.38
CA ALA A 99 8.36 12.96 5.82
C ALA A 99 8.67 14.39 6.28
N PHE A 100 9.41 15.18 5.48
CA PHE A 100 9.82 16.53 5.86
C PHE A 100 8.92 17.61 5.28
N LEU A 101 8.40 17.42 4.06
CA LEU A 101 7.57 18.44 3.40
C LEU A 101 6.07 18.11 3.47
N ALA A 102 5.69 16.90 3.89
CA ALA A 102 4.32 16.41 3.83
C ALA A 102 3.67 16.59 2.44
N LEU A 103 4.51 16.56 1.39
CA LEU A 103 4.09 16.70 0.01
C LEU A 103 3.97 15.31 -0.60
N PRO A 104 2.87 15.01 -1.31
CA PRO A 104 2.80 13.80 -2.10
C PRO A 104 3.87 13.85 -3.19
N TRP A 105 4.62 12.76 -3.33
CA TRP A 105 5.52 12.61 -4.47
C TRP A 105 4.75 12.15 -5.70
N GLU A 106 4.79 12.94 -6.76
CA GLU A 106 4.30 12.53 -8.08
C GLU A 106 5.48 12.06 -8.93
N GLU A 107 5.46 10.79 -9.34
CA GLU A 107 6.44 10.31 -10.30
C GLU A 107 6.24 11.05 -11.63
N THR A 108 7.31 11.71 -12.10
CA THR A 108 7.37 12.44 -13.38
C THR A 108 7.76 11.53 -14.55
N GLU A 109 7.91 10.23 -14.30
CA GLU A 109 7.89 9.28 -15.40
C GLU A 109 6.45 9.27 -15.94
N GLU A 110 6.30 9.48 -17.24
CA GLU A 110 5.16 8.94 -17.99
C GLU A 110 5.21 7.40 -17.92
N THR A 111 5.22 6.80 -16.73
CA THR A 111 4.32 5.69 -16.54
C THR A 111 2.97 6.33 -16.77
N GLU A 112 2.30 5.96 -17.86
CA GLU A 112 0.86 6.07 -17.90
C GLU A 112 0.40 5.60 -16.53
N LYS A 113 0.06 6.55 -15.64
CA LYS A 113 -0.71 6.24 -14.44
C LYS A 113 -1.83 5.44 -15.06
N ILE A 114 -1.84 4.13 -14.85
CA ILE A 114 -2.93 3.26 -15.23
C ILE A 114 -4.09 3.92 -14.51
N THR A 115 -4.74 4.81 -15.25
CA THR A 115 -5.67 5.74 -14.65
C THR A 115 -6.75 4.79 -14.24
N ILE A 116 -7.16 4.87 -12.98
CA ILE A 116 -8.12 3.96 -12.35
C ILE A 116 -9.38 3.78 -13.24
N ASN A 117 -9.63 4.73 -14.15
CA ASN A 117 -10.62 4.72 -15.23
C ASN A 117 -10.45 3.65 -16.33
N THR A 118 -9.30 2.97 -16.45
CA THR A 118 -9.07 1.86 -17.41
C THR A 118 -9.42 0.51 -16.79
N VAL A 119 -9.77 0.51 -15.50
CA VAL A 119 -10.01 -0.69 -14.68
C VAL A 119 -11.48 -0.69 -14.28
N MET A 120 -12.34 -1.09 -15.23
CA MET A 120 -13.75 -1.35 -14.93
C MET A 120 -13.91 -2.83 -14.59
N ARG A 121 -14.56 -3.13 -13.46
CA ARG A 121 -15.09 -4.47 -13.22
C ARG A 121 -16.21 -4.69 -14.23
N GLU A 122 -16.01 -5.62 -15.13
CA GLU A 122 -17.12 -6.16 -15.90
C GLU A 122 -17.94 -7.06 -14.96
N ASN A 123 -19.25 -6.82 -14.89
CA ASN A 123 -20.14 -7.67 -14.11
C ASN A 123 -20.40 -8.95 -14.91
N TYR A 124 -19.66 -10.00 -14.61
CA TYR A 124 -19.86 -11.31 -15.20
C TYR A 124 -20.97 -12.06 -14.47
N THR A 125 -22.04 -12.40 -15.19
CA THR A 125 -23.05 -13.35 -14.69
C THR A 125 -22.58 -14.80 -14.81
N GLU A 126 -21.67 -15.06 -15.74
CA GLU A 126 -21.06 -16.36 -16.04
C GLU A 126 -19.57 -16.15 -16.31
N ILE A 127 -18.75 -17.17 -16.05
CA ILE A 127 -17.33 -17.12 -16.38
C ILE A 127 -17.17 -17.06 -17.90
N PRO A 128 -16.41 -16.08 -18.43
CA PRO A 128 -16.14 -15.98 -19.86
C PRO A 128 -15.55 -17.27 -20.44
N SER A 129 -15.82 -17.54 -21.71
CA SER A 129 -15.36 -18.74 -22.44
C SER A 129 -13.85 -19.00 -22.40
N HIS A 130 -13.04 -17.97 -22.16
CA HIS A 130 -11.59 -18.07 -22.01
C HIS A 130 -11.13 -18.30 -20.55
N GLY A 131 -12.03 -18.25 -19.57
CA GLY A 131 -11.78 -18.50 -18.16
C GLY A 131 -11.74 -19.99 -17.83
N LEU A 132 -10.54 -20.55 -17.75
CA LEU A 132 -10.33 -22.00 -17.63
C LEU A 132 -10.29 -22.50 -16.19
N ILE A 133 -9.76 -21.69 -15.26
CA ILE A 133 -9.62 -22.04 -13.85
C ILE A 133 -10.04 -20.88 -12.96
N LEU A 134 -10.63 -21.20 -11.80
CA LEU A 134 -10.95 -20.22 -10.77
C LEU A 134 -9.96 -20.28 -9.61
N THR A 135 -9.55 -19.12 -9.13
CA THR A 135 -8.81 -18.99 -7.86
C THR A 135 -9.55 -18.07 -6.91
N CYS A 136 -9.40 -18.29 -5.61
CA CYS A 136 -9.90 -17.40 -4.56
C CYS A 136 -8.72 -16.90 -3.73
N ALA A 137 -8.57 -15.59 -3.61
CA ALA A 137 -7.64 -14.95 -2.68
C ALA A 137 -8.44 -14.41 -1.50
N VAL A 138 -7.98 -14.63 -0.27
CA VAL A 138 -8.65 -14.17 0.95
C VAL A 138 -7.69 -13.37 1.81
N ASP A 139 -8.07 -12.15 2.14
CA ASP A 139 -7.39 -11.30 3.12
C ASP A 139 -8.12 -11.37 4.46
N VAL A 140 -7.35 -11.57 5.53
CA VAL A 140 -7.89 -11.77 6.88
C VAL A 140 -7.67 -10.50 7.68
N GLN A 141 -8.76 -9.85 8.07
CA GLN A 141 -8.72 -8.66 8.92
C GLN A 141 -9.37 -8.94 10.27
N LYS A 142 -9.32 -7.97 11.18
CA LYS A 142 -9.85 -8.15 12.54
C LYS A 142 -11.37 -8.40 12.55
N ASP A 143 -12.11 -7.71 11.69
CA ASP A 143 -13.57 -7.61 11.71
C ASP A 143 -14.24 -8.12 10.43
N ARG A 144 -13.47 -8.74 9.53
CA ARG A 144 -13.97 -9.30 8.28
C ARG A 144 -12.96 -10.20 7.58
N LEU A 145 -13.48 -11.00 6.65
CA LEU A 145 -12.73 -11.67 5.60
C LEU A 145 -13.10 -11.04 4.25
N GLU A 146 -12.12 -10.55 3.51
CA GLU A 146 -12.31 -10.09 2.14
C GLU A 146 -11.87 -11.19 1.19
N TYR A 147 -12.68 -11.52 0.19
CA TYR A 147 -12.33 -12.52 -0.81
C TYR A 147 -12.47 -11.98 -2.22
N ASP A 148 -11.59 -12.44 -3.09
CA ASP A 148 -11.57 -12.11 -4.52
C ASP A 148 -11.46 -13.38 -5.35
N ILE A 149 -12.42 -13.58 -6.25
CA ILE A 149 -12.53 -14.75 -7.12
C ILE A 149 -12.22 -14.32 -8.53
N VAL A 150 -11.17 -14.94 -9.07
CA VAL A 150 -10.61 -14.60 -10.38
C VAL A 150 -10.60 -15.83 -11.26
N ALA A 151 -11.14 -15.68 -12.47
CA ALA A 151 -10.96 -16.66 -13.54
C ALA A 151 -9.65 -16.37 -14.28
N TRP A 152 -8.92 -17.42 -14.64
CA TRP A 152 -7.68 -17.33 -15.39
C TRP A 152 -7.75 -18.14 -16.68
N GLY A 153 -7.25 -17.53 -17.74
CA GLY A 153 -7.13 -18.10 -19.07
C GLY A 153 -5.67 -18.27 -19.50
N GLU A 154 -5.47 -18.53 -20.78
CA GLU A 154 -4.13 -18.69 -21.33
C GLU A 154 -3.33 -17.38 -21.29
N GLY A 155 -2.03 -17.48 -21.06
CA GLY A 155 -1.14 -16.30 -21.13
C GLY A 155 -1.34 -15.27 -20.02
N PHE A 156 -1.88 -15.67 -18.86
CA PHE A 156 -2.23 -14.84 -17.70
C PHE A 156 -3.43 -13.91 -17.88
N GLU A 157 -4.24 -14.14 -18.92
CA GLU A 157 -5.54 -13.50 -19.04
C GLU A 157 -6.40 -13.76 -17.80
N SER A 158 -7.03 -12.73 -17.26
CA SER A 158 -7.76 -12.85 -16.00
C SER A 158 -9.04 -12.03 -15.97
N TRP A 159 -10.08 -12.57 -15.35
CA TRP A 159 -11.38 -11.90 -15.19
C TRP A 159 -11.82 -11.92 -13.74
N GLY A 160 -12.20 -10.76 -13.24
CA GLY A 160 -12.74 -10.59 -11.91
C GLY A 160 -14.19 -11.07 -11.82
N ILE A 161 -14.42 -12.23 -11.22
CA ILE A 161 -15.75 -12.87 -11.22
C ILE A 161 -16.59 -12.38 -10.04
N GLU A 162 -16.05 -12.43 -8.84
CA GLU A 162 -16.79 -12.06 -7.63
C GLU A 162 -15.84 -11.55 -6.57
N TYR A 163 -16.24 -10.48 -5.89
CA TYR A 163 -15.61 -10.03 -4.67
C TYR A 163 -16.66 -9.81 -3.61
N GLY A 164 -16.29 -10.16 -2.39
CA GLY A 164 -17.17 -9.98 -1.27
C GLY A 164 -16.43 -9.78 0.02
N VAL A 165 -17.20 -9.27 0.98
CA VAL A 165 -16.74 -8.99 2.33
C VAL A 165 -17.65 -9.74 3.29
N LEU A 166 -17.06 -10.69 4.01
CA LEU A 166 -17.73 -11.41 5.09
C LEU A 166 -17.44 -10.67 6.40
N VAL A 167 -18.32 -9.73 6.74
CA VAL A 167 -18.24 -9.00 8.02
C VAL A 167 -18.49 -9.95 9.19
N GLY A 168 -17.64 -9.88 10.21
CA GLY A 168 -17.68 -10.69 11.43
C GLY A 168 -16.33 -10.73 12.14
N ASP A 169 -16.33 -10.94 13.46
CA ASP A 169 -15.08 -11.14 14.20
C ASP A 169 -14.37 -12.41 13.71
N THR A 170 -13.14 -12.29 13.22
CA THR A 170 -12.39 -13.41 12.62
C THR A 170 -11.83 -14.39 13.64
N ILE A 171 -12.01 -14.12 14.94
CA ILE A 171 -11.80 -15.11 16.00
C ILE A 171 -12.93 -16.15 15.99
N GLU A 172 -14.17 -15.76 15.67
CA GLU A 172 -15.36 -16.59 15.73
C GLU A 172 -15.48 -17.53 14.51
N ASP A 173 -15.99 -18.75 14.71
CA ASP A 173 -16.10 -19.74 13.62
C ASP A 173 -17.15 -19.38 12.56
N GLU A 174 -18.13 -18.54 12.89
CA GLU A 174 -19.24 -18.18 12.00
C GLU A 174 -18.76 -17.58 10.66
N VAL A 175 -17.80 -16.64 10.71
CA VAL A 175 -17.29 -16.00 9.49
C VAL A 175 -16.48 -16.97 8.63
N TRP A 176 -15.86 -17.98 9.24
CA TRP A 176 -15.09 -19.00 8.52
C TRP A 176 -15.99 -20.05 7.87
N GLU A 177 -17.10 -20.45 8.49
CA GLU A 177 -18.07 -21.33 7.83
C GLU A 177 -18.71 -20.63 6.63
N ARG A 178 -19.01 -19.33 6.73
CA ARG A 178 -19.43 -18.53 5.56
C ARG A 178 -18.37 -18.49 4.45
N LEU A 179 -17.09 -18.38 4.81
CA LEU A 179 -16.00 -18.44 3.83
C LEU A 179 -15.92 -19.82 3.16
N LYS A 180 -16.13 -20.89 3.91
CA LYS A 180 -16.16 -22.25 3.38
C LYS A 180 -17.29 -22.45 2.37
N ASP A 181 -18.46 -21.84 2.61
CA ASP A 181 -19.55 -21.83 1.62
C ASP A 181 -19.13 -21.12 0.33
N VAL A 182 -18.42 -19.99 0.44
CA VAL A 182 -17.87 -19.27 -0.72
C VAL A 182 -16.85 -20.14 -1.48
N ILE A 183 -15.94 -20.82 -0.76
CA ILE A 183 -14.88 -21.62 -1.38
C ILE A 183 -15.43 -22.89 -2.05
N THR A 184 -16.53 -23.45 -1.53
CA THR A 184 -17.15 -24.68 -2.09
C THR A 184 -18.15 -24.41 -3.20
N LYS A 185 -18.52 -23.15 -3.43
CA LYS A 185 -19.41 -22.72 -4.50
C LYS A 185 -18.85 -23.06 -5.89
N THR A 186 -19.75 -23.44 -6.80
CA THR A 186 -19.48 -23.58 -8.23
C THR A 186 -20.02 -22.38 -9.00
N TYR A 187 -19.42 -22.09 -10.14
CA TYR A 187 -19.73 -20.95 -10.98
C TYR A 187 -20.03 -21.41 -12.39
N LYS A 188 -21.11 -20.88 -12.98
CA LYS A 188 -21.50 -21.21 -14.34
C LYS A 188 -20.53 -20.58 -15.34
N HIS A 189 -20.06 -21.37 -16.29
CA HIS A 189 -19.21 -20.94 -17.39
C HIS A 189 -20.04 -20.80 -18.67
N GLU A 190 -19.66 -19.90 -19.59
CA GLU A 190 -20.37 -19.65 -20.86
C GLU A 190 -20.58 -20.91 -21.70
N SER A 191 -19.70 -21.92 -21.57
CA SER A 191 -19.88 -23.22 -22.22
C SER A 191 -21.02 -24.08 -21.64
N GLY A 192 -21.68 -23.61 -20.58
CA GLY A 192 -22.67 -24.36 -19.80
C GLY A 192 -22.08 -25.29 -18.72
N ALA A 193 -20.75 -25.32 -18.55
CA ALA A 193 -20.11 -26.09 -17.49
C ALA A 193 -20.21 -25.37 -16.13
N GLU A 194 -20.08 -26.13 -15.05
CA GLU A 194 -19.89 -25.56 -13.71
C GLU A 194 -18.43 -25.72 -13.29
N LEU A 195 -17.76 -24.60 -12.99
CA LEU A 195 -16.37 -24.59 -12.55
C LEU A 195 -16.31 -24.39 -11.02
N PRO A 196 -15.62 -25.28 -10.28
CA PRO A 196 -15.33 -25.07 -8.88
C PRO A 196 -14.12 -24.16 -8.71
N ILE A 197 -14.02 -23.53 -7.54
CA ILE A 197 -12.78 -22.84 -7.14
C ILE A 197 -11.65 -23.86 -7.05
N SER A 198 -10.59 -23.61 -7.83
CA SER A 198 -9.53 -24.59 -8.04
C SER A 198 -8.37 -24.48 -7.07
N LEU A 199 -8.19 -23.31 -6.49
CA LEU A 199 -7.19 -23.00 -5.49
C LEU A 199 -7.67 -21.83 -4.67
N ALA A 200 -7.62 -21.93 -3.35
CA ALA A 200 -7.82 -20.80 -2.46
C ALA A 200 -6.54 -20.50 -1.67
N LEU A 201 -6.15 -19.23 -1.61
CA LEU A 201 -4.99 -18.73 -0.89
C LEU A 201 -5.45 -17.75 0.17
N ILE A 202 -5.11 -18.02 1.43
CA ILE A 202 -5.55 -17.19 2.57
C ILE A 202 -4.33 -16.55 3.21
N ASP A 203 -4.32 -15.22 3.33
CA ASP A 203 -3.21 -14.54 3.98
C ASP A 203 -3.14 -14.89 5.47
N SER A 204 -1.93 -15.22 5.91
CA SER A 204 -1.63 -15.60 7.29
C SER A 204 -0.96 -14.46 8.07
N GLY A 205 -1.00 -13.23 7.54
CA GLY A 205 -0.53 -12.02 8.22
C GLY A 205 -1.26 -11.74 9.54
N TYR A 206 -2.54 -12.11 9.64
CA TYR A 206 -3.38 -11.98 10.83
C TYR A 206 -3.96 -13.34 11.25
N LEU A 207 -4.06 -13.59 12.58
CA LEU A 207 -4.58 -14.84 13.16
C LEU A 207 -4.04 -16.13 12.50
N ALA A 208 -2.73 -16.21 12.29
CA ALA A 208 -2.09 -17.31 11.56
C ALA A 208 -2.51 -18.71 12.03
N ASP A 209 -2.67 -18.94 13.34
CA ASP A 209 -3.12 -20.23 13.88
C ASP A 209 -4.54 -20.61 13.41
N LYS A 210 -5.46 -19.63 13.32
CA LYS A 210 -6.82 -19.84 12.83
C LYS A 210 -6.80 -20.13 11.33
N VAL A 211 -6.04 -19.34 10.57
CA VAL A 211 -5.81 -19.55 9.12
C VAL A 211 -5.27 -20.95 8.86
N TYR A 212 -4.26 -21.39 9.62
CA TYR A 212 -3.67 -22.72 9.47
C TYR A 212 -4.66 -23.84 9.79
N LYS A 213 -5.47 -23.70 10.85
CA LYS A 213 -6.52 -24.67 11.17
C LYS A 213 -7.54 -24.78 10.05
N PHE A 214 -7.99 -23.65 9.51
CA PHE A 214 -8.95 -23.60 8.42
C PHE A 214 -8.37 -24.20 7.13
N CYS A 215 -7.16 -23.82 6.72
CA CYS A 215 -6.53 -24.38 5.53
C CYS A 215 -6.32 -25.89 5.65
N LYS A 216 -6.07 -26.41 6.85
CA LYS A 216 -5.91 -27.85 7.08
C LYS A 216 -7.23 -28.63 7.03
N SER A 217 -8.37 -27.98 7.30
CA SER A 217 -9.68 -28.63 7.26
C SER A 217 -10.23 -28.79 5.83
N MET A 218 -9.62 -28.12 4.86
CA MET A 218 -10.06 -28.11 3.46
C MET A 218 -8.96 -28.59 2.50
N LYS A 219 -9.37 -29.18 1.37
CA LYS A 219 -8.45 -29.47 0.27
C LYS A 219 -8.33 -28.26 -0.64
N ARG A 220 -7.16 -28.08 -1.27
CA ARG A 220 -6.89 -26.99 -2.24
C ARG A 220 -6.96 -25.58 -1.64
N VAL A 221 -6.92 -25.47 -0.32
CA VAL A 221 -6.85 -24.21 0.42
C VAL A 221 -5.51 -24.16 1.13
N TYR A 222 -4.72 -23.11 0.92
CA TYR A 222 -3.38 -23.01 1.47
C TYR A 222 -3.13 -21.65 2.11
N PRO A 223 -2.39 -21.61 3.23
CA PRO A 223 -1.98 -20.34 3.81
C PRO A 223 -0.85 -19.75 2.98
N VAL A 224 -0.87 -18.44 2.81
CA VAL A 224 0.21 -17.66 2.18
C VAL A 224 0.74 -16.63 3.15
N LYS A 225 1.99 -16.21 2.94
CA LYS A 225 2.59 -15.10 3.66
C LYS A 225 3.45 -14.26 2.72
N GLY A 226 3.19 -12.96 2.69
CA GLY A 226 4.03 -12.01 1.96
C GLY A 226 5.36 -11.75 2.67
N ILE A 227 6.43 -11.60 1.87
CA ILE A 227 7.71 -11.05 2.31
C ILE A 227 8.12 -9.93 1.34
N SER A 228 8.47 -8.77 1.91
CA SER A 228 9.07 -7.63 1.20
C SER A 228 10.56 -7.52 1.47
N GLY A 229 11.28 -6.75 0.64
CA GLY A 229 12.73 -6.60 0.70
C GLY A 229 13.49 -7.86 0.27
N ALA A 230 12.84 -8.75 -0.47
CA ALA A 230 13.35 -10.07 -0.83
C ALA A 230 13.98 -10.10 -2.23
N TYR A 231 14.78 -9.09 -2.55
CA TYR A 231 15.45 -8.98 -3.86
C TYR A 231 16.29 -10.23 -4.17
N GLY A 232 16.13 -10.77 -5.38
CA GLY A 232 16.82 -11.99 -5.83
C GLY A 232 16.22 -13.31 -5.33
N LYS A 233 15.14 -13.28 -4.53
CA LYS A 233 14.39 -14.50 -4.17
C LYS A 233 13.29 -14.81 -5.20
N PRO A 234 12.97 -16.11 -5.42
CA PRO A 234 11.91 -16.49 -6.34
C PRO A 234 10.54 -15.94 -5.91
N LEU A 235 9.61 -15.82 -6.86
CA LEU A 235 8.23 -15.36 -6.63
C LEU A 235 7.54 -16.16 -5.52
N LEU A 236 7.67 -17.48 -5.58
CA LEU A 236 7.09 -18.41 -4.63
C LEU A 236 8.19 -19.25 -4.00
N SER A 237 8.14 -19.40 -2.69
CA SER A 237 8.98 -20.33 -1.96
C SER A 237 8.16 -21.10 -0.93
N TYR A 238 8.61 -22.30 -0.57
CA TYR A 238 7.93 -23.12 0.42
C TYR A 238 8.58 -22.93 1.80
N GLY A 239 7.78 -22.49 2.75
CA GLY A 239 8.13 -22.31 4.15
C GLY A 239 7.38 -23.29 5.06
N GLN A 240 7.63 -23.15 6.36
CA GLN A 240 6.94 -23.92 7.39
C GLN A 240 6.31 -22.97 8.41
N GLY A 241 4.98 -23.02 8.50
CA GLY A 241 4.24 -22.47 9.63
C GLY A 241 4.30 -23.41 10.84
N LYS A 242 4.05 -22.88 12.04
CA LYS A 242 3.87 -23.68 13.26
C LYS A 242 2.42 -23.53 13.72
N LEU A 243 1.76 -24.65 13.98
CA LEU A 243 0.44 -24.71 14.59
C LEU A 243 0.46 -25.77 15.70
N GLY A 244 0.32 -25.38 16.97
CA GLY A 244 0.29 -26.32 18.10
C GLY A 244 1.47 -27.31 18.10
N GLY A 245 2.69 -26.83 17.78
CA GLY A 245 3.90 -27.66 17.69
C GLY A 245 4.07 -28.47 16.40
N HIS A 246 3.06 -28.51 15.52
CA HIS A 246 3.10 -29.22 14.24
C HIS A 246 3.46 -28.27 13.11
N ARG A 247 4.23 -28.77 12.13
CA ARG A 247 4.62 -28.02 10.93
C ARG A 247 3.50 -28.07 9.91
N ILE A 248 3.10 -26.91 9.41
CA ILE A 248 2.16 -26.78 8.28
C ILE A 248 2.88 -26.17 7.08
N GLY A 249 2.55 -26.63 5.88
CA GLY A 249 3.05 -26.03 4.64
C GLY A 249 2.56 -24.60 4.51
N LEU A 250 3.49 -23.68 4.26
CA LEU A 250 3.21 -22.27 4.09
C LEU A 250 3.86 -21.81 2.80
N TYR A 251 3.09 -21.19 1.91
CA TYR A 251 3.67 -20.55 0.74
C TYR A 251 4.12 -19.13 1.08
N ILE A 252 5.37 -18.83 0.79
CA ILE A 252 5.97 -17.52 0.97
C ILE A 252 6.02 -16.83 -0.39
N VAL A 253 5.35 -15.68 -0.49
CA VAL A 253 5.24 -14.89 -1.71
C VAL A 253 6.18 -13.70 -1.61
N ASN A 254 7.11 -13.58 -2.56
CA ASN A 254 7.91 -12.38 -2.73
C ASN A 254 7.03 -11.26 -3.29
N THR A 255 6.61 -10.33 -2.43
CA THR A 255 5.62 -9.32 -2.79
C THR A 255 6.17 -8.23 -3.70
N ASP A 256 7.49 -8.00 -3.68
CA ASP A 256 8.14 -7.03 -4.58
C ASP A 256 8.06 -7.54 -6.02
N LEU A 257 8.54 -8.78 -6.26
CA LEU A 257 8.49 -9.40 -7.59
C LEU A 257 7.06 -9.65 -8.07
N ALA A 258 6.14 -10.02 -7.16
CA ALA A 258 4.74 -10.22 -7.53
C ALA A 258 4.10 -8.93 -8.06
N LYS A 259 4.37 -7.79 -7.41
CA LYS A 259 3.87 -6.48 -7.85
C LYS A 259 4.45 -6.09 -9.21
N ASP A 260 5.74 -6.32 -9.42
CA ASP A 260 6.39 -6.04 -10.72
C ASP A 260 5.76 -6.86 -11.85
N ILE A 261 5.51 -8.16 -11.62
CA ILE A 261 4.84 -9.03 -12.60
C ILE A 261 3.42 -8.55 -12.89
N VAL A 262 2.63 -8.28 -11.85
CA VAL A 262 1.24 -7.79 -12.04
C VAL A 262 1.24 -6.46 -12.79
N HIS A 263 2.16 -5.56 -12.48
CA HIS A 263 2.28 -4.27 -13.17
C HIS A 263 2.61 -4.45 -14.66
N ASP A 264 3.57 -5.32 -15.01
CA ASP A 264 3.90 -5.65 -16.40
C ASP A 264 2.72 -6.30 -17.14
N LEU A 265 1.97 -7.19 -16.48
CA LEU A 265 0.78 -7.82 -17.06
C LEU A 265 -0.34 -6.81 -17.33
N LEU A 266 -0.55 -5.86 -16.41
CA LEU A 266 -1.52 -4.78 -16.59
C LEU A 266 -1.14 -3.86 -17.75
N GLN A 267 0.14 -3.48 -17.87
CA GLN A 267 0.62 -2.66 -18.99
C GLN A 267 0.45 -3.35 -20.35
N ARG A 268 0.55 -4.69 -20.38
CA ARG A 268 0.33 -5.48 -21.60
C ARG A 268 -1.14 -5.76 -21.90
N GLY A 269 -2.07 -5.27 -21.08
CA GLY A 269 -3.51 -5.54 -21.22
C GLY A 269 -3.87 -7.01 -21.00
N LYS A 270 -3.01 -7.78 -20.31
CA LYS A 270 -3.19 -9.21 -20.06
C LYS A 270 -3.88 -9.51 -18.75
N MET A 271 -3.99 -8.56 -17.83
CA MET A 271 -4.80 -8.75 -16.63
C MET A 271 -5.92 -7.72 -16.64
N HIS A 272 -7.16 -8.18 -16.43
CA HIS A 272 -8.24 -7.30 -16.02
C HIS A 272 -8.26 -7.29 -14.50
N SER A 273 -7.84 -6.16 -13.92
CA SER A 273 -7.67 -6.01 -12.47
C SER A 273 -9.03 -6.08 -11.76
N CYS A 274 -9.16 -7.03 -10.82
CA CYS A 274 -10.25 -7.09 -9.86
C CYS A 274 -9.93 -6.17 -8.67
N ARG A 275 -10.83 -5.24 -8.34
CA ARG A 275 -10.85 -4.54 -7.05
C ARG A 275 -12.27 -4.50 -6.54
#